data_AF-A0A1W6KA53-F1
#
_entry.id   AF-A0A1W6KA53-F1
#
_cell.length_a   1.000
_cell.length_b   1.000
_cell.length_c   1.000
_cell.angle_alpha   90.00
_cell.angle_beta   90.00
_cell.angle_gamma   90.00
#
_symmetry.space_group_name_H-M   'P 1'
#
loop_
_entity.id
_entity.type
_entity.pdbx_description
1 polymer ?
#
loop_
_entity_poly.entity_id
_entity_poly.type
_entity_poly.pdbx_seq_one_letter_code
_entity_poly.pdbx_strand_id
1 'polypeptide(L)'
;MDIVSLLSLSAIVISTGLMAVAFQQHSRNTRTLRILHSQRISANSHIQKTRMDLMETRNRARLLEETVKNGTSAVEKVHKAITTTTFSLIDRFSSNEEFRENARRARETHDQTSDQIYRSVHTTNKALHILADTLFFGKKEKQLTARKKPKDEQ
;
A
#
# COMPACT_ATOMS: atom_id res chain seq x y z
N MET A 1 -1.73 51.14 64.15
CA MET A 1 -1.49 50.38 62.90
C MET A 1 -1.00 51.39 61.89
N ASP A 2 0.27 51.34 61.55
CA ASP A 2 0.86 52.30 60.63
C ASP A 2 0.34 52.05 59.21
N ILE A 3 0.06 53.10 58.46
CA ILE A 3 -0.51 53.04 57.10
C ILE A 3 0.31 52.11 56.19
N VAL A 4 1.63 52.09 56.39
CA VAL A 4 2.57 51.23 55.68
C VAL A 4 2.30 49.74 55.93
N SER A 5 1.95 49.35 57.17
CA SER A 5 1.63 47.97 57.53
C SER A 5 0.30 47.51 56.93
N LEU A 6 -0.68 48.40 56.78
CA LEU A 6 -1.95 48.09 56.11
C LEU A 6 -1.76 47.92 54.59
N LEU A 7 -0.91 48.75 53.98
CA LEU A 7 -0.55 48.64 52.56
C LEU A 7 0.27 47.39 52.24
N SER A 8 1.19 47.00 53.12
CA SER A 8 1.96 45.76 52.92
C SER A 8 1.07 44.53 53.07
N LEU A 9 0.14 44.52 54.05
CA LEU A 9 -0.80 43.42 54.23
C LEU A 9 -1.73 43.27 53.02
N SER A 10 -2.25 44.38 52.47
CA SER A 10 -3.10 44.34 51.27
C SER A 10 -2.33 43.86 50.04
N ALA A 11 -1.09 44.31 49.86
CA ALA A 11 -0.22 43.85 48.77
C ALA A 11 0.08 42.35 48.85
N ILE A 12 0.30 41.81 50.05
CA ILE A 12 0.51 40.37 50.28
C ILE A 12 -0.77 39.60 49.90
N VAL A 13 -1.93 40.02 50.42
CA VAL A 13 -3.21 39.34 50.13
C VAL A 13 -3.51 39.33 48.63
N ILE A 14 -3.31 40.46 47.94
CA ILE A 14 -3.51 40.56 46.49
C ILE A 14 -2.54 39.64 45.75
N SER A 15 -1.26 39.66 46.11
CA SER A 15 -0.23 38.83 45.45
C SER A 15 -0.51 37.34 45.64
N THR A 16 -0.90 36.92 46.85
CA THR A 16 -1.29 35.53 47.14
C THR A 16 -2.55 35.13 46.37
N GLY A 17 -3.54 36.01 46.27
CA GLY A 17 -4.75 35.77 45.48
C GLY A 17 -4.45 35.59 43.99
N LEU A 18 -3.62 36.46 43.41
CA LEU A 18 -3.18 36.35 42.02
C LEU A 18 -2.39 35.06 41.78
N MET A 19 -1.50 34.68 42.70
CA MET A 19 -0.74 33.44 42.62
C MET A 19 -1.67 32.21 42.63
N ALA A 20 -2.67 32.17 43.51
CA ALA A 20 -3.63 31.08 43.58
C ALA A 20 -4.44 30.93 42.28
N VAL A 21 -4.91 32.03 41.70
CA VAL A 21 -5.60 32.03 40.40
C VAL A 21 -4.67 31.56 39.28
N ALA A 22 -3.42 32.04 39.25
CA ALA A 22 -2.43 31.62 38.26
C ALA A 22 -2.15 30.10 38.35
N PHE A 23 -2.00 29.56 39.57
CA PHE A 23 -1.83 28.11 39.78
C PHE A 23 -3.05 27.32 39.31
N GLN A 24 -4.25 27.77 39.62
CA GLN A 24 -5.47 27.11 39.18
C GLN A 24 -5.59 27.14 37.65
N GLN A 25 -5.31 28.28 37.03
CA GLN A 25 -5.33 28.41 35.57
C GLN A 25 -4.26 27.55 34.90
N HIS A 26 -3.05 27.49 35.47
CA HIS A 26 -1.97 26.65 34.96
C HIS A 26 -2.34 25.15 35.04
N SER A 27 -2.92 24.71 36.16
CA SER A 27 -3.40 23.33 36.32
C SER A 27 -4.50 22.98 35.29
N ARG A 28 -5.44 23.89 35.04
CA ARG A 28 -6.46 23.72 34.00
C ARG A 28 -5.85 23.66 32.60
N ASN A 29 -4.95 24.57 32.27
CA ASN A 29 -4.29 24.62 30.96
C ASN A 29 -3.47 23.35 30.69
N THR A 30 -2.68 22.89 31.66
CA THR A 30 -1.88 21.65 31.50
C THR A 30 -2.76 20.41 31.36
N ARG A 31 -3.91 20.35 32.02
CA ARG A 31 -4.90 19.28 31.81
C ARG A 31 -5.47 19.32 30.40
N THR A 32 -5.89 20.49 29.93
CA THR A 32 -6.43 20.65 28.57
C THR A 32 -5.38 20.31 27.51
N LEU A 33 -4.14 20.78 27.68
CA LEU A 33 -3.04 20.48 26.76
C LEU A 33 -2.74 18.97 26.68
N ARG A 34 -2.78 18.25 27.81
CA ARG A 34 -2.60 16.79 27.82
C ARG A 34 -3.69 16.07 27.03
N ILE A 35 -4.95 16.50 27.16
CA ILE A 35 -6.08 15.93 26.41
C ILE A 35 -5.94 16.24 24.92
N LEU A 36 -5.61 17.47 24.56
CA LEU A 36 -5.39 17.85 23.15
C LEU A 36 -4.21 17.10 22.54
N HIS A 37 -3.13 16.91 23.30
CA HIS A 37 -1.97 16.16 22.85
C HIS A 37 -2.29 14.68 22.60
N SER A 38 -3.05 14.04 23.50
CA SER A 38 -3.46 12.64 23.29
C SER A 38 -4.40 12.49 22.10
N GLN A 39 -5.35 13.41 21.93
CA GLN A 39 -6.23 13.45 20.75
C GLN A 39 -5.45 13.64 19.46
N ARG A 40 -4.45 14.54 19.46
CA ARG A 40 -3.56 14.75 18.31
C ARG A 40 -2.77 13.49 17.96
N ILE A 41 -2.19 12.81 18.96
CA ILE A 41 -1.46 11.55 18.74
C ILE A 41 -2.39 10.49 18.15
N SER A 42 -3.59 10.32 18.73
CA SER A 42 -4.58 9.36 18.25
C SER A 42 -5.00 9.66 16.80
N ALA A 43 -5.30 10.91 16.48
CA ALA A 43 -5.65 11.30 15.11
C ALA A 43 -4.52 11.01 14.12
N ASN A 44 -3.27 11.32 14.51
CA ASN A 44 -2.11 11.03 13.68
C ASN A 44 -1.85 9.52 13.52
N SER A 45 -2.01 8.73 14.57
CA SER A 45 -1.82 7.27 14.50
C SER A 45 -2.87 6.61 13.61
N HIS A 46 -4.12 7.09 13.63
CA HIS A 46 -5.15 6.63 12.70
C HIS A 46 -4.78 6.92 11.23
N ILE A 47 -4.27 8.11 10.93
CA ILE A 47 -3.83 8.46 9.58
C ILE A 47 -2.63 7.59 9.17
N GLN A 48 -1.66 7.42 10.06
CA GLN A 48 -0.48 6.59 9.80
C GLN A 48 -0.85 5.13 9.55
N LYS A 49 -1.71 4.55 10.39
CA LYS A 49 -2.21 3.19 10.22
C LYS A 49 -2.91 3.02 8.87
N THR A 50 -3.80 3.93 8.52
CA THR A 50 -4.53 3.84 7.23
C THR A 50 -3.57 3.90 6.02
N ARG A 51 -2.49 4.69 6.11
CA ARG A 51 -1.46 4.72 5.05
C ARG A 51 -0.65 3.44 5.00
N MET A 52 -0.30 2.90 6.16
CA MET A 52 0.42 1.63 6.27
C MET A 52 -0.41 0.48 5.69
N ASP A 53 -1.69 0.38 6.04
CA ASP A 53 -2.61 -0.64 5.52
C ASP A 53 -2.76 -0.55 3.99
N LEU A 54 -2.77 0.67 3.44
CA LEU A 54 -2.78 0.90 1.98
C LEU A 54 -1.48 0.39 1.34
N MET A 55 -0.32 0.74 1.91
CA MET A 55 0.98 0.28 1.42
C MET A 55 1.11 -1.23 1.50
N GLU A 56 0.64 -1.84 2.59
CA GLU A 56 0.63 -3.29 2.76
C GLU A 56 -0.23 -3.96 1.68
N THR A 57 -1.44 -3.44 1.43
CA THR A 57 -2.32 -4.00 0.40
C THR A 57 -1.71 -3.88 -1.00
N ARG A 58 -1.06 -2.74 -1.32
CA ARG A 58 -0.30 -2.56 -2.56
C ARG A 58 0.84 -3.55 -2.69
N ASN A 59 1.60 -3.75 -1.61
CA ASN A 59 2.71 -4.69 -1.59
C ASN A 59 2.22 -6.13 -1.83
N ARG A 60 1.14 -6.54 -1.16
CA ARG A 60 0.49 -7.84 -1.39
C ARG A 60 0.04 -8.01 -2.84
N ALA A 61 -0.60 -7.00 -3.43
CA ALA A 61 -1.03 -7.06 -4.83
C ALA A 61 0.15 -7.19 -5.81
N ARG A 62 1.27 -6.50 -5.54
CA ARG A 62 2.49 -6.61 -6.34
C ARG A 62 3.17 -7.98 -6.19
N LEU A 63 3.26 -8.49 -4.97
CA LEU A 63 3.78 -9.84 -4.71
C LEU A 63 2.95 -10.91 -5.43
N LEU A 64 1.62 -10.77 -5.47
CA LEU A 64 0.75 -11.66 -6.23
C LEU A 64 1.00 -11.58 -7.74
N GLU A 65 1.09 -10.38 -8.31
CA GLU A 65 1.41 -10.19 -9.73
C GLU A 65 2.74 -10.86 -10.09
N GLU A 66 3.78 -10.63 -9.29
CA GLU A 66 5.11 -11.20 -9.49
C GLU A 66 5.11 -12.72 -9.35
N THR A 67 4.37 -13.26 -8.37
CA THR A 67 4.22 -14.71 -8.19
C THR A 67 3.55 -15.35 -9.40
N VAL A 68 2.44 -14.78 -9.89
CA VAL A 68 1.73 -15.30 -11.07
C VAL A 68 2.60 -15.21 -12.32
N LYS A 69 3.31 -14.08 -12.50
CA LYS A 69 4.25 -13.89 -13.60
C LYS A 69 5.36 -14.95 -13.58
N ASN A 70 6.06 -15.09 -12.45
CA ASN A 70 7.16 -16.02 -12.31
C ASN A 70 6.70 -17.47 -12.43
N GLY A 71 5.54 -17.82 -11.85
CA GLY A 71 4.92 -19.14 -11.97
C GLY A 71 4.55 -19.46 -13.41
N THR A 72 3.93 -18.52 -14.12
CA THR A 72 3.58 -18.69 -15.54
C THR A 72 4.83 -18.89 -16.38
N SER A 73 5.88 -18.09 -16.18
CA SER A 73 7.16 -18.25 -16.89
C SER A 73 7.86 -19.58 -16.58
N ALA A 74 7.75 -20.08 -15.35
CA ALA A 74 8.29 -21.39 -15.00
C ALA A 74 7.55 -22.52 -15.74
N VAL A 75 6.22 -22.48 -15.74
CA VAL A 75 5.38 -23.44 -16.49
C VAL A 75 5.67 -23.36 -17.99
N GLU A 76 5.81 -22.15 -18.55
CA GLU A 76 6.15 -21.95 -19.96
C GLU A 76 7.49 -22.60 -20.32
N LYS A 77 8.51 -22.44 -19.48
CA LYS A 77 9.82 -23.08 -19.70
C LYS A 77 9.74 -24.60 -19.66
N VAL A 78 9.02 -25.16 -18.69
CA VAL A 78 8.82 -26.62 -18.58
C VAL A 78 8.05 -27.14 -19.79
N HIS A 79 6.97 -26.45 -20.18
CA HIS A 79 6.19 -26.79 -21.36
C HIS A 79 7.05 -26.80 -22.62
N LYS A 80 7.84 -25.73 -22.86
CA LYS A 80 8.78 -25.64 -23.99
C LYS A 80 9.85 -26.74 -23.98
N ALA A 81 10.35 -27.11 -22.81
CA ALA A 81 11.31 -28.21 -22.69
C ALA A 81 10.69 -29.55 -23.11
N ILE A 82 9.50 -29.88 -22.58
CA ILE A 82 8.78 -31.10 -22.91
C ILE A 82 8.49 -31.17 -24.41
N THR A 83 7.90 -30.11 -24.98
CA THR A 83 7.49 -30.11 -26.39
C THR A 83 8.68 -30.18 -27.32
N THR A 84 9.76 -29.44 -27.01
CA THR A 84 11.02 -29.51 -27.76
C THR A 84 11.58 -30.93 -27.74
N THR A 85 11.65 -31.57 -26.57
CA THR A 85 12.11 -32.95 -26.45
C THR A 85 11.25 -33.90 -27.27
N THR A 86 9.92 -33.82 -27.16
CA THR A 86 8.99 -34.69 -27.90
C THR A 86 9.17 -34.57 -29.41
N PHE A 87 9.15 -33.35 -29.96
CA PHE A 87 9.30 -33.15 -31.40
C PHE A 87 10.70 -33.49 -31.89
N SER A 88 11.75 -33.23 -31.09
CA SER A 88 13.11 -33.65 -31.43
C SER A 88 13.30 -35.17 -31.44
N LEU A 89 12.60 -35.91 -30.56
CA LEU A 89 12.62 -37.37 -30.60
C LEU A 89 11.94 -37.90 -31.86
N ILE A 90 10.79 -37.34 -32.24
CA ILE A 90 10.10 -37.71 -33.49
C ILE A 90 11.01 -37.43 -34.70
N ASP A 91 11.65 -36.27 -34.75
CA ASP A 91 12.59 -35.88 -35.81
C ASP A 91 13.91 -36.67 -35.77
N ARG A 92 14.21 -37.45 -34.72
CA ARG A 92 15.43 -38.27 -34.68
C ARG A 92 15.17 -39.74 -34.93
N PHE A 93 14.03 -40.25 -34.49
CA PHE A 93 13.73 -41.68 -34.50
C PHE A 93 12.67 -42.10 -35.52
N SER A 94 11.92 -41.17 -36.12
CA SER A 94 10.98 -41.52 -37.19
C SER A 94 11.74 -41.90 -38.47
N SER A 95 11.39 -43.06 -39.02
CA SER A 95 11.86 -43.55 -40.33
C SER A 95 11.00 -43.06 -41.50
N ASN A 96 9.82 -42.47 -41.23
CA ASN A 96 8.89 -41.97 -42.25
C ASN A 96 9.04 -40.45 -42.39
N GLU A 97 9.44 -39.98 -43.58
CA GLU A 97 9.65 -38.56 -43.88
C GLU A 97 8.35 -37.75 -43.89
N GLU A 98 7.27 -38.30 -44.42
CA GLU A 98 5.95 -37.65 -44.39
C GLU A 98 5.49 -37.42 -42.94
N PHE A 99 5.74 -38.40 -42.06
CA PHE A 99 5.46 -38.25 -40.64
C PHE A 99 6.32 -37.18 -39.96
N ARG A 100 7.61 -37.08 -40.33
CA ARG A 100 8.51 -36.03 -39.81
C ARG A 100 8.05 -34.64 -40.23
N GLU A 101 7.69 -34.48 -41.51
CA GLU A 101 7.19 -33.21 -42.03
C GLU A 101 5.88 -32.80 -41.35
N ASN A 102 4.94 -33.74 -41.19
CA ASN A 102 3.70 -33.49 -40.46
C ASN A 102 3.96 -33.12 -38.99
N ALA A 103 4.91 -33.79 -38.32
CA ALA A 103 5.30 -33.44 -36.96
C ALA A 103 5.93 -32.04 -36.85
N ARG A 104 6.72 -31.62 -37.84
CA ARG A 104 7.28 -30.25 -37.89
C ARG A 104 6.19 -29.20 -38.04
N ARG A 105 5.21 -29.41 -38.94
CA ARG A 105 4.05 -28.51 -39.09
C ARG A 105 3.19 -28.46 -37.82
N ALA A 106 3.00 -29.60 -37.17
CA ALA A 106 2.29 -29.68 -35.89
C ALA A 106 3.03 -28.91 -34.78
N ARG A 107 4.37 -28.99 -34.74
CA ARG A 107 5.20 -28.20 -33.83
C ARG A 107 5.03 -26.71 -34.04
N GLU A 108 5.12 -26.23 -35.28
CA GLU A 108 4.96 -24.81 -35.59
C GLU A 108 3.60 -24.28 -35.12
N THR A 109 2.53 -25.03 -35.41
CA THR A 109 1.16 -24.69 -34.98
C THR A 109 1.04 -24.69 -33.45
N HIS A 110 1.63 -25.68 -32.80
CA HIS A 110 1.64 -25.80 -31.34
C HIS A 110 2.40 -24.64 -30.68
N ASP A 111 3.58 -24.28 -31.20
CA ASP A 111 4.44 -23.23 -30.65
C ASP A 111 3.77 -21.87 -30.83
N GLN A 112 3.17 -21.60 -31.99
CA GLN A 112 2.37 -20.38 -32.22
C GLN A 112 1.19 -20.27 -31.25
N THR A 113 0.44 -21.35 -31.07
CA THR A 113 -0.72 -21.39 -30.15
C THR A 113 -0.27 -21.21 -28.70
N SER A 114 0.79 -21.90 -28.29
CA SER A 114 1.35 -21.80 -26.94
C SER A 114 1.81 -20.38 -26.64
N ASP A 115 2.56 -19.75 -27.54
CA ASP A 115 3.03 -18.37 -27.38
C ASP A 115 1.86 -17.38 -27.25
N GLN A 116 0.78 -17.58 -28.02
CA GLN A 116 -0.43 -16.76 -27.90
C GLN A 116 -1.10 -16.91 -26.53
N ILE A 117 -1.20 -18.14 -26.02
CA ILE A 117 -1.76 -18.42 -24.69
C ILE A 117 -0.91 -17.75 -23.61
N TYR A 118 0.40 -17.97 -23.59
CA TYR A 118 1.28 -17.38 -22.56
C TYR A 118 1.29 -15.85 -22.61
N ARG A 119 1.27 -15.24 -23.80
CA ARG A 119 1.12 -13.78 -23.97
C ARG A 119 -0.21 -13.27 -23.42
N SER A 120 -1.30 -14.00 -23.62
CA SER A 120 -2.62 -13.66 -23.08
C SER A 120 -2.61 -13.69 -21.55
N VAL A 121 -2.01 -14.73 -20.95
CA VAL A 121 -1.87 -14.84 -19.49
C VAL A 121 -1.06 -13.67 -18.93
N HIS A 122 0.08 -13.34 -19.53
CA HIS A 122 0.92 -12.21 -19.10
C HIS A 122 0.18 -10.87 -19.19
N THR A 123 -0.51 -10.64 -20.32
CA THR A 123 -1.31 -9.42 -20.52
C THR A 123 -2.44 -9.31 -19.51
N THR A 124 -3.14 -10.42 -19.27
CA THR A 124 -4.26 -10.49 -18.31
C THR A 124 -3.78 -10.22 -16.89
N ASN A 125 -2.67 -10.84 -16.45
CA ASN A 125 -2.07 -10.59 -15.14
C ASN A 125 -1.74 -9.10 -14.94
N LYS A 126 -1.14 -8.47 -15.95
CA LYS A 126 -0.82 -7.04 -15.93
C LYS A 126 -2.07 -6.16 -15.93
N ALA A 127 -3.09 -6.50 -16.72
CA ALA A 127 -4.35 -5.77 -16.76
C ALA A 127 -5.09 -5.83 -15.41
N LEU A 128 -5.13 -7.00 -14.77
CA LEU A 128 -5.69 -7.17 -13.43
C LEU A 128 -4.95 -6.31 -12.40
N HIS A 129 -3.62 -6.25 -12.47
CA HIS A 129 -2.81 -5.38 -11.60
C HIS A 129 -3.16 -3.89 -11.79
N ILE A 130 -3.24 -3.42 -13.04
CA ILE A 130 -3.62 -2.03 -13.36
C ILE A 130 -5.05 -1.72 -12.89
N LEU A 131 -5.99 -2.64 -13.06
CA LEU A 131 -7.35 -2.49 -12.56
C LEU A 131 -7.39 -2.41 -11.02
N ALA A 132 -6.58 -3.22 -10.34
CA ALA A 132 -6.43 -3.15 -8.89
C ALA A 132 -5.91 -1.77 -8.44
N ASP A 133 -4.89 -1.24 -9.12
CA ASP A 133 -4.32 0.09 -8.87
C ASP A 133 -5.33 1.22 -9.04
N THR A 134 -6.06 1.20 -10.16
CA THR A 134 -6.99 2.26 -10.53
C THR A 134 -8.25 2.27 -9.67
N LEU A 135 -8.87 1.11 -9.44
CA LEU A 135 -10.16 1.03 -8.74
C LEU A 135 -10.02 1.04 -7.22
N PHE A 136 -9.07 0.29 -6.66
CA PHE A 136 -9.00 0.09 -5.22
C PHE A 136 -8.02 1.04 -4.54
N PHE A 137 -6.84 1.27 -5.13
CA PHE A 137 -5.83 2.10 -4.50
C PHE A 137 -6.00 3.59 -4.81
N GLY A 138 -6.34 3.95 -6.04
CA GLY A 138 -6.62 5.34 -6.41
C GLY A 138 -7.75 6.00 -5.60
N LYS A 139 -8.83 5.25 -5.31
CA LYS A 139 -9.95 5.75 -4.49
C LYS A 139 -9.56 5.97 -3.03
N LYS A 140 -8.81 5.03 -2.42
CA LYS A 140 -8.34 5.14 -1.04
C LYS A 140 -7.31 6.26 -0.86
N GLU A 141 -6.42 6.44 -1.84
CA GLU A 141 -5.43 7.52 -1.82
C GLU A 141 -6.07 8.91 -1.93
N LYS A 142 -7.09 9.07 -2.79
CA LYS A 142 -7.87 10.31 -2.88
C LYS A 142 -8.61 10.65 -1.58
N GLN A 143 -9.14 9.66 -0.86
CA GLN A 143 -9.75 9.89 0.46
C GLN A 143 -8.73 10.33 1.52
N LEU A 144 -7.53 9.73 1.52
CA LEU A 144 -6.46 10.09 2.45
C LEU A 144 -5.88 11.48 2.20
N THR A 145 -5.82 11.90 0.94
CA THR A 145 -5.33 13.23 0.54
C THR A 145 -6.40 14.31 0.71
N ALA A 146 -7.67 14.03 0.40
CA ALA A 146 -8.78 14.96 0.60
C ALA A 146 -9.00 15.32 2.08
N ARG A 147 -8.82 14.37 3.01
CA ARG A 147 -8.89 14.63 4.46
C ARG A 147 -7.79 15.58 4.96
N LYS A 148 -6.74 15.80 4.17
CA LYS A 148 -5.57 16.60 4.54
C LYS A 148 -5.70 18.07 4.12
N LYS A 149 -6.68 18.45 3.27
CA LYS A 149 -6.97 19.88 2.98
C LYS A 149 -7.77 20.47 4.15
N PRO A 150 -7.21 21.44 4.90
CA PRO A 150 -8.01 22.24 5.83
C PRO A 150 -9.09 22.97 5.03
N LYS A 151 -10.27 23.12 5.62
CA LYS A 151 -11.38 23.92 5.10
C LYS A 151 -11.16 25.44 5.32
N ASP A 152 -9.91 25.90 5.31
CA ASP A 152 -9.54 27.27 5.66
C ASP A 152 -9.06 28.05 4.43
N GLU A 153 -9.81 27.98 3.33
CA GLU A 153 -9.71 28.92 2.20
C GLU A 153 -11.10 29.07 1.57
N GLN A 154 -11.95 29.87 2.22
CA GLN A 154 -13.07 30.61 1.61
C GLN A 154 -13.54 31.71 2.56
#